data_AF-A0A382IV13-F1
#
_entry.id   AF-A0A382IV13-F1
#
_cell.length_a   1.000
_cell.length_b   1.000
_cell.length_c   1.000
_cell.angle_alpha   90.00
_cell.angle_beta   90.00
_cell.angle_gamma   90.00
#
_symmetry.space_group_name_H-M   'P 1'
#
loop_
_entity.id
_entity.type
_entity.pdbx_description
1 polymer ?
#
loop_
_entity_poly.entity_id
_entity_poly.type
_entity_poly.pdbx_seq_one_letter_code
_entity_poly.pdbx_strand_id
1 'polypeptide(L)'
;MPDTNTIRIATRGSALALAQANMIFAQCRKTFPGLSFEIKVLKTTGDKLQSKGVKPGQILPKGLFTKELEVALVKNRADLAVHSLKDLPTELPAGLTLGAITRREDPREV
;
A
#
# COMPACT_ATOMS: atom_id res chain seq x y z
N MET A 1 9.81 23.36 0.73
CA MET A 1 8.41 22.92 0.55
C MET A 1 8.46 21.59 -0.20
N PRO A 2 7.68 20.56 0.15
CA PRO A 2 7.63 19.35 -0.68
C PRO A 2 7.12 19.72 -2.08
N ASP A 3 7.72 19.17 -3.13
CA ASP A 3 7.38 19.46 -4.51
C ASP A 3 5.89 19.18 -4.76
N THR A 4 5.15 20.23 -5.13
CA THR A 4 3.68 20.19 -5.23
C THR A 4 3.16 19.46 -6.47
N ASN A 5 4.04 18.91 -7.30
CA ASN A 5 3.68 18.32 -8.60
C ASN A 5 3.89 16.80 -8.67
N THR A 6 4.25 16.14 -7.56
CA THR A 6 4.54 14.70 -7.52
C THR A 6 3.56 13.96 -6.61
N ILE A 7 2.86 12.99 -7.16
CA ILE A 7 1.97 12.08 -6.44
C ILE A 7 2.77 10.91 -5.87
N ARG A 8 2.68 10.72 -4.55
CA ARG A 8 3.43 9.73 -3.77
C ARG A 8 2.60 8.48 -3.53
N ILE A 9 3.01 7.39 -4.17
CA ILE A 9 2.40 6.07 -4.07
C ILE A 9 3.10 5.27 -2.96
N ALA A 10 2.44 5.10 -1.82
CA ALA A 10 3.00 4.33 -0.72
C ALA A 10 2.74 2.82 -0.88
N THR A 11 3.73 2.01 -0.53
CA THR A 11 3.65 0.55 -0.58
C THR A 11 4.52 -0.12 0.49
N ARG A 12 4.27 -1.39 0.76
CA ARG A 12 5.15 -2.25 1.57
C ARG A 12 6.41 -2.64 0.77
N GLY A 13 7.45 -3.07 1.49
CA GLY A 13 8.71 -3.49 0.88
C GLY A 13 8.78 -4.94 0.38
N SER A 14 7.71 -5.73 0.48
CA SER A 14 7.71 -7.11 -0.04
C SER A 14 7.73 -7.12 -1.57
N ALA A 15 8.30 -8.16 -2.17
CA ALA A 15 8.40 -8.27 -3.62
C ALA A 15 7.04 -8.15 -4.32
N LEU A 16 5.99 -8.78 -3.76
CA LEU A 16 4.63 -8.69 -4.28
C LEU A 16 4.05 -7.27 -4.15
N ALA A 17 4.24 -6.60 -3.01
CA ALA A 17 3.73 -5.25 -2.81
C ALA A 17 4.43 -4.23 -3.74
N LEU A 18 5.72 -4.41 -4.00
CA LEU A 18 6.45 -3.63 -4.99
C LEU A 18 5.95 -3.90 -6.41
N ALA A 19 5.69 -5.17 -6.77
CA ALA A 19 5.13 -5.50 -8.07
C ALA A 19 3.76 -4.82 -8.29
N GLN A 20 2.88 -4.93 -7.29
CA GLN A 20 1.56 -4.27 -7.32
C GLN A 20 1.68 -2.75 -7.43
N ALA A 21 2.56 -2.12 -6.64
CA ALA A 21 2.77 -0.67 -6.71
C ALA A 21 3.34 -0.22 -8.06
N ASN A 22 4.26 -1.00 -8.65
CA ASN A 22 4.81 -0.71 -9.97
C ASN A 22 3.76 -0.82 -11.08
N MET A 23 2.83 -1.78 -10.99
CA MET A 23 1.69 -1.87 -11.93
C MET A 23 0.84 -0.60 -11.90
N ILE A 24 0.49 -0.13 -10.70
CA ILE A 24 -0.28 1.11 -10.53
C ILE A 24 0.51 2.32 -11.02
N PHE A 25 1.78 2.43 -10.63
CA PHE A 25 2.69 3.49 -11.07
C PHE A 25 2.77 3.59 -12.60
N ALA A 26 2.94 2.46 -13.30
CA ALA A 26 2.98 2.41 -14.75
C ALA A 26 1.66 2.88 -15.38
N GLN A 27 0.53 2.41 -14.85
CA GLN A 27 -0.81 2.81 -15.33
C GLN A 27 -1.07 4.31 -15.09
N CYS A 28 -0.70 4.83 -13.94
CA CYS A 28 -0.81 6.26 -13.61
C CYS A 28 -0.01 7.12 -14.57
N ARG A 29 1.27 6.80 -14.81
CA ARG A 29 2.12 7.55 -15.75
C ARG A 29 1.60 7.52 -17.18
N LYS A 30 1.04 6.39 -17.60
CA LYS A 30 0.43 6.25 -18.94
C LYS A 30 -0.84 7.09 -19.07
N THR A 31 -1.67 7.14 -18.03
CA THR A 31 -2.97 7.82 -18.05
C THR A 31 -2.83 9.33 -17.82
N PHE A 32 -1.86 9.74 -17.01
CA PHE A 32 -1.64 11.14 -16.61
C PHE A 32 -0.21 11.59 -16.92
N PRO A 33 0.14 11.77 -18.22
CA PRO A 33 1.52 12.09 -18.62
C PRO A 33 2.03 13.44 -18.11
N GLY A 34 1.13 14.35 -17.72
CA GLY A 34 1.49 15.67 -17.16
C GLY A 34 1.75 15.67 -15.64
N LEU A 35 1.54 14.54 -14.96
CA LEU A 35 1.77 14.42 -13.52
C LEU A 35 3.03 13.61 -13.24
N SER A 36 3.77 14.01 -12.22
CA SER A 36 4.88 13.21 -11.70
C SER A 36 4.37 12.22 -10.65
N PHE A 37 4.99 11.05 -10.60
CA PHE A 37 4.67 10.01 -9.62
C PHE A 37 5.96 9.51 -8.99
N GLU A 38 5.90 9.09 -7.73
CA GLU A 38 7.01 8.39 -7.06
C GLU A 38 6.49 7.26 -6.17
N ILE A 39 7.27 6.18 -6.02
CA ILE A 39 6.97 5.10 -5.08
C ILE A 39 7.68 5.34 -3.75
N LYS A 40 6.92 5.37 -2.65
CA LYS A 40 7.42 5.44 -1.28
C LYS A 40 7.28 4.08 -0.59
N VAL A 41 8.40 3.39 -0.42
CA VAL A 41 8.43 2.12 0.31
C VAL A 41 8.45 2.39 1.81
N LEU A 42 7.44 1.88 2.53
CA LEU A 42 7.34 1.97 3.98
C LEU A 42 7.54 0.58 4.60
N LYS A 43 8.38 0.50 5.63
CA LYS A 43 8.53 -0.72 6.45
C LYS A 43 7.42 -0.77 7.48
N THR A 44 6.55 -1.77 7.38
CA THR A 44 5.49 -2.00 8.38
C THR A 44 6.02 -2.78 9.58
N THR A 45 5.31 -2.71 10.70
CA THR A 45 5.60 -3.56 11.86
C THR A 45 5.39 -5.04 11.52
N GLY A 46 4.43 -5.36 10.65
CA GLY A 46 4.23 -6.71 10.12
C GLY A 46 5.43 -7.26 9.35
N ASP A 47 6.09 -6.44 8.52
CA ASP A 47 7.31 -6.85 7.80
C ASP A 47 8.44 -7.20 8.78
N LYS A 48 8.58 -6.41 9.87
CA LYS A 48 9.58 -6.64 10.92
C LYS A 48 9.32 -7.91 11.72
N LEU A 49 8.06 -8.31 11.88
CA LEU A 49 7.68 -9.53 12.58
C LEU A 49 7.87 -10.76 11.67
N GLN A 50 7.47 -10.69 10.40
CA GLN A 50 7.73 -11.75 9.42
C GLN A 50 9.22 -12.06 9.27
N SER A 51 10.08 -11.05 9.25
CA SER A 51 11.54 -11.26 9.20
C SER A 51 12.11 -11.96 10.45
N LYS A 52 11.37 -11.98 11.57
CA LYS A 52 11.78 -12.60 12.83
C LYS A 52 11.19 -14.01 13.02
N GLY A 53 10.53 -14.57 12.00
CA GLY A 53 9.97 -15.92 12.04
C GLY A 53 8.74 -16.03 12.94
N VAL A 54 7.65 -15.35 12.56
CA VAL A 54 6.36 -15.52 13.25
C VAL A 54 5.94 -16.99 13.17
N LYS A 55 5.64 -17.59 14.32
CA LYS A 55 5.14 -18.96 14.40
C LYS A 55 3.76 -19.05 13.71
N PRO A 56 3.48 -20.10 12.90
CA PRO A 56 2.14 -20.35 12.38
C PRO A 56 1.12 -20.41 13.53
N GLY A 57 0.02 -19.66 13.44
CA GLY A 57 -1.07 -19.66 14.43
C GLY A 57 -1.10 -18.48 15.42
N GLN A 58 -0.17 -17.53 15.34
CA GLN A 58 -0.26 -16.31 16.17
C GLN A 58 -1.29 -15.33 15.58
N ILE A 59 -2.32 -14.98 16.35
CA ILE A 59 -3.29 -13.94 15.98
C ILE A 59 -2.53 -12.62 15.88
N LEU A 60 -2.29 -12.17 14.65
CA LEU A 60 -1.67 -10.88 14.40
C LEU A 60 -2.71 -9.78 14.63
N PRO A 61 -2.32 -8.65 15.26
CA PRO A 61 -3.24 -7.52 15.45
C PRO A 61 -3.85 -7.08 14.11
N LYS A 62 -5.15 -6.76 14.09
CA LYS A 62 -5.81 -6.18 12.92
C LYS A 62 -5.05 -4.92 12.48
N GLY A 63 -4.80 -4.78 11.18
CA GLY A 63 -4.10 -3.62 10.61
C GLY A 63 -2.56 -3.65 10.72
N LEU A 64 -1.95 -4.78 11.10
CA LEU A 64 -0.50 -4.91 11.25
C LEU A 64 0.31 -4.57 9.97
N PHE A 65 -0.31 -4.72 8.79
CA PHE A 65 0.31 -4.45 7.49
C PHE A 65 -0.16 -3.15 6.84
N THR A 66 -1.13 -2.43 7.43
CA THR A 66 -1.73 -1.22 6.84
C THR A 66 -1.43 0.03 7.65
N LYS A 67 -1.20 -0.09 8.96
CA LYS A 67 -1.04 1.04 9.88
C LYS A 67 -0.01 2.08 9.44
N GLU A 68 1.19 1.67 9.02
CA GLU A 68 2.23 2.63 8.62
C GLU A 68 1.90 3.37 7.33
N LEU A 69 1.17 2.72 6.42
CA LEU A 69 0.68 3.30 5.17
C LEU A 69 -0.44 4.29 5.45
N GLU A 70 -1.42 3.91 6.28
CA GLU A 70 -2.50 4.79 6.76
C GLU A 70 -1.95 6.04 7.44
N VAL A 71 -0.96 5.89 8.34
CA VAL A 71 -0.30 7.02 9.01
C VAL A 71 0.44 7.91 7.99
N ALA A 72 1.00 7.35 6.92
CA ALA A 72 1.63 8.16 5.88
C ALA A 72 0.60 8.99 5.09
N LEU A 73 -0.56 8.42 4.78
CA LEU A 73 -1.67 9.12 4.13
C LEU A 73 -2.20 10.25 5.01
N VAL A 74 -2.58 9.93 6.26
CA VAL A 74 -3.14 10.93 7.21
C VAL A 74 -2.17 12.07 7.50
N LYS A 75 -0.85 11.79 7.52
CA LYS A 75 0.19 12.81 7.74
C LYS A 75 0.63 13.51 6.44
N ASN A 76 -0.07 13.33 5.33
CA ASN A 76 0.28 13.90 4.02
C ASN A 76 1.73 13.60 3.59
N ARG A 77 2.26 12.44 4.00
CA ARG A 77 3.57 11.91 3.58
C ARG A 77 3.47 10.99 2.36
N ALA A 78 2.25 10.59 2.01
CA ALA A 78 1.87 9.89 0.81
C ALA A 78 0.49 10.38 0.36
N ASP A 79 0.19 10.23 -0.93
CA ASP A 79 -1.06 10.70 -1.52
C ASP A 79 -2.02 9.54 -1.83
N LEU A 80 -1.48 8.34 -2.10
CA LEU A 80 -2.25 7.10 -2.18
C LEU A 80 -1.42 5.90 -1.69
N ALA A 81 -2.09 4.82 -1.31
CA ALA A 81 -1.44 3.57 -0.89
C ALA A 81 -1.95 2.39 -1.72
N VAL A 82 -1.06 1.46 -2.07
CA VAL A 82 -1.39 0.25 -2.84
C VAL A 82 -1.37 -0.97 -1.91
N HIS A 83 -2.44 -1.75 -1.94
CA HIS A 83 -2.63 -2.94 -1.12
C HIS A 83 -3.19 -4.09 -1.93
N SER A 84 -2.90 -5.32 -1.48
CA SER A 84 -3.77 -6.45 -1.78
C SER A 84 -5.09 -6.25 -1.03
N LEU A 85 -6.22 -6.30 -1.74
CA LEU A 85 -7.53 -5.98 -1.14
C LEU A 85 -7.87 -6.88 0.06
N LYS A 86 -7.39 -8.13 0.06
CA LYS A 86 -7.57 -9.07 1.18
C LYS A 86 -6.88 -8.66 2.49
N ASP A 87 -5.89 -7.77 2.42
CA ASP A 87 -5.12 -7.32 3.58
C ASP A 87 -5.72 -6.05 4.23
N LEU A 88 -6.74 -5.44 3.60
CA LEU A 88 -7.41 -4.26 4.14
C LEU A 88 -8.44 -4.65 5.23
N PRO A 89 -8.56 -3.85 6.30
CA PRO A 89 -9.65 -4.02 7.25
C PRO A 89 -11.00 -3.71 6.60
N THR A 90 -12.07 -4.33 7.12
CA THR A 90 -13.45 -4.05 6.67
C THR A 90 -13.91 -2.64 7.01
N GLU A 91 -13.36 -2.07 8.08
CA GLU A 91 -13.55 -0.68 8.49
C GLU A 91 -12.26 0.09 8.25
N LEU A 92 -12.32 1.11 7.39
CA LEU A 92 -11.17 1.97 7.12
C LEU A 92 -11.03 3.04 8.20
N PRO A 93 -9.81 3.47 8.55
CA PRO A 93 -9.61 4.58 9.47
C PRO A 93 -10.30 5.86 9.01
N ALA A 94 -10.79 6.65 9.96
CA ALA A 94 -11.39 7.94 9.67
C ALA A 94 -10.46 8.83 8.84
N GLY A 95 -11.01 9.48 7.81
CA GLY A 95 -10.26 10.33 6.89
C GLY A 95 -9.60 9.57 5.73
N LEU A 96 -9.73 8.24 5.67
CA LEU A 96 -9.28 7.43 4.54
C LEU A 96 -10.47 6.78 3.84
N THR A 97 -10.30 6.47 2.56
CA THR A 97 -11.31 5.79 1.74
C THR A 97 -10.65 4.82 0.77
N LEU A 98 -11.40 3.83 0.31
CA LEU A 98 -10.98 2.96 -0.78
C LEU A 98 -11.15 3.71 -2.10
N GLY A 99 -10.08 4.36 -2.57
CA GLY A 99 -10.15 5.23 -3.74
C GLY A 99 -10.32 4.51 -5.08
N ALA A 100 -9.87 3.25 -5.19
CA ALA A 100 -10.00 2.45 -6.40
C ALA A 100 -9.89 0.96 -6.10
N ILE A 101 -10.52 0.14 -6.95
CA ILE A 101 -10.34 -1.31 -7.01
C ILE A 101 -9.91 -1.62 -8.45
N THR A 102 -8.78 -2.29 -8.62
CA THR A 102 -8.27 -2.69 -9.94
C THR A 102 -9.03 -3.89 -10.48
N ARG A 103 -8.84 -4.20 -11.77
CA ARG A 103 -9.27 -5.49 -12.32
C ARG A 103 -8.72 -6.63 -11.47
N ARG A 104 -9.58 -7.57 -11.10
CA ARG A 104 -9.22 -8.71 -10.26
C ARG A 104 -8.45 -9.74 -11.09
N GLU A 105 -7.32 -10.19 -10.55
CA GLU A 105 -6.61 -11.37 -11.03
C GLU A 105 -7.35 -12.65 -10.61
N ASP A 106 -6.86 -13.81 -11.06
CA ASP A 106 -7.40 -15.12 -10.67
C ASP A 106 -7.49 -15.26 -9.13
N PRO A 107 -8.69 -15.50 -8.56
CA PRO A 107 -8.87 -15.56 -7.12
C PRO A 107 -8.60 -16.94 -6.49
N ARG A 108 -8.28 -17.97 -7.30
CA ARG A 108 -8.06 -19.34 -6.82
C ARG A 108 -6.79 -19.45 -5.97
N GLU A 109 -6.83 -20.34 -4.98
CA GLU A 109 -5.62 -20.79 -4.28
C GLU A 109 -4.84 -21.80 -5.15
N VAL A 110 -3.53 -21.89 -4.93
CA VAL A 110 -2.61 -22.82 -5.62
C VAL A 110 -1.93 -23.76 -4.64
#